data_AF-Q5WYW3-F1
#
_entry.id   AF-Q5WYW3-F1
#
_cell.length_a   1.000
_cell.length_b   1.000
_cell.length_c   1.000
_cell.angle_alpha   90.00
_cell.angle_beta   90.00
_cell.angle_gamma   90.00
#
_symmetry.space_group_name_H-M   'P 1'
#
loop_
_entity.id
_entity.type
_entity.pdbx_description
1 polymer ?
#
loop_
_entity_poly.entity_id
_entity_poly.type
_entity_poly.pdbx_seq_one_letter_code
_entity_poly.pdbx_strand_id
1 'polypeptide(L)'
;MKHFIEISQLSSEQIESLLQRALYFKHTKQYPSYSQSIIANLFYENSTRTRISFELAERHLAMSVVNLDLETSSETKGEAIEDTIRTLAAMGIQYFVIRHKQDGLQQNLANKLGDTVHIINAGDGTHAHPSQAILDMVTIVEQKKQLDKLKIAILGNIKHSRVANSFQCICSKLGVGELVLISPEIWQPSQVHFGRVTDNLNEGLEGADVVICLRVQKERLLQDDHLDLDFYRNNFALTQKSLSYAKPDAMVMHPGPMNRGVEIDSEVADGNQSCILQQVTNGVYARMAILESLIAS
;
A
#
# COMPACT_ATOMS: atom_id res chain seq x y z
N MET A 1 11.38 15.39 5.63
CA MET A 1 10.21 15.19 4.73
C MET A 1 9.02 15.72 5.48
N LYS A 2 8.17 16.56 4.87
CA LYS A 2 7.10 17.22 5.64
C LYS A 2 5.83 16.37 5.78
N HIS A 3 5.38 15.79 4.69
CA HIS A 3 4.22 14.90 4.66
C HIS A 3 4.58 13.65 3.87
N PHE A 4 3.82 12.57 4.07
CA PHE A 4 3.94 11.34 3.30
C PHE A 4 2.60 11.01 2.66
N ILE A 5 2.37 11.51 1.44
CA ILE A 5 1.03 11.52 0.81
C ILE A 5 0.97 10.59 -0.40
N GLU A 6 1.98 10.63 -1.27
CA GLU A 6 2.07 9.82 -2.48
C GLU A 6 3.53 9.47 -2.82
N ILE A 7 3.74 8.37 -3.54
CA ILE A 7 5.08 7.99 -4.02
C ILE A 7 5.63 8.98 -5.06
N SER A 8 4.75 9.55 -5.89
CA SER A 8 5.10 10.52 -6.95
C SER A 8 5.90 11.72 -6.40
N GLN A 9 5.63 12.11 -5.16
CA GLN A 9 6.22 13.25 -4.44
C GLN A 9 7.59 12.97 -3.83
N LEU A 10 8.00 11.69 -3.77
CA LEU A 10 9.28 11.30 -3.22
C LEU A 10 10.36 11.25 -4.31
N SER A 11 11.58 11.63 -3.97
CA SER A 11 12.75 11.35 -4.80
C SER A 11 13.15 9.88 -4.69
N SER A 12 13.92 9.38 -5.66
CA SER A 12 14.42 7.99 -5.60
C SER A 12 15.31 7.78 -4.38
N GLU A 13 16.12 8.77 -4.00
CA GLU A 13 16.98 8.73 -2.81
C GLU A 13 16.16 8.65 -1.50
N GLN A 14 15.04 9.38 -1.43
CA GLN A 14 14.12 9.30 -0.29
C GLN A 14 13.49 7.91 -0.19
N ILE A 15 13.07 7.33 -1.31
CA ILE A 15 12.51 5.98 -1.34
C ILE A 15 13.58 4.97 -0.91
N GLU A 16 14.78 5.01 -1.48
CA GLU A 16 15.89 4.13 -1.10
C GLU A 16 16.25 4.23 0.39
N SER A 17 16.28 5.45 0.94
CA SER A 17 16.51 5.69 2.36
C SER A 17 15.44 5.01 3.24
N LEU A 18 14.16 5.13 2.87
CA LEU A 18 13.06 4.45 3.57
C LEU A 18 13.21 2.92 3.52
N LEU A 19 13.56 2.35 2.34
CA LEU A 19 13.76 0.92 2.18
C LEU A 19 14.92 0.41 3.04
N GLN A 20 16.07 1.08 2.98
CA GLN A 20 17.24 0.74 3.78
C GLN A 20 16.95 0.81 5.27
N ARG A 21 16.22 1.84 5.71
CA ARG A 21 15.88 2.03 7.12
C ARG A 21 14.89 0.98 7.63
N ALA A 22 13.89 0.62 6.82
CA ALA A 22 12.97 -0.47 7.13
C ALA A 22 13.72 -1.80 7.28
N LEU A 23 14.65 -2.12 6.36
CA LEU A 23 15.49 -3.31 6.45
C LEU A 23 16.41 -3.27 7.68
N TYR A 24 16.98 -2.11 8.02
CA TYR A 24 17.77 -1.95 9.24
C TYR A 24 16.94 -2.30 10.48
N PHE A 25 15.76 -1.71 10.65
CA PHE A 25 14.87 -2.02 11.78
C PHE A 25 14.50 -3.50 11.84
N LYS A 26 14.25 -4.11 10.68
CA LYS A 26 13.95 -5.53 10.61
C LYS A 26 15.11 -6.40 11.10
N HIS A 27 16.34 -6.14 10.65
CA HIS A 27 17.49 -6.99 10.92
C HIS A 27 18.10 -6.76 12.32
N THR A 28 18.20 -5.52 12.77
CA THR A 28 18.87 -5.20 14.04
C THR A 28 17.93 -5.27 15.24
N LYS A 29 16.61 -5.13 15.01
CA LYS A 29 15.61 -4.93 16.07
C LYS A 29 15.96 -3.76 17.02
N GLN A 30 16.74 -2.79 16.55
CA GLN A 30 17.12 -1.59 17.29
C GLN A 30 16.30 -0.40 16.82
N TYR A 31 15.56 0.22 17.73
CA TYR A 31 14.62 1.30 17.43
C TYR A 31 14.96 2.54 18.26
N PRO A 32 14.98 3.74 17.66
CA PRO A 32 15.04 4.98 18.43
C PRO A 32 13.75 5.21 19.22
N SER A 33 13.80 6.12 20.19
CA SER A 33 12.64 6.53 20.99
C SER A 33 12.23 7.96 20.63
N TYR A 34 10.95 8.13 20.29
CA TYR A 34 10.30 9.40 19.96
C TYR A 34 9.15 9.68 20.93
N SER A 35 9.40 9.52 22.24
CA SER A 35 8.37 9.65 23.29
C SER A 35 7.75 11.04 23.45
N GLN A 36 8.39 12.08 22.90
CA GLN A 36 7.85 13.44 22.86
C GLN A 36 6.91 13.68 21.66
N SER A 37 6.82 12.72 20.73
CA SER A 37 6.00 12.84 19.53
C SER A 37 4.64 12.18 19.75
N ILE A 38 3.57 12.92 19.48
CA ILE A 38 2.19 12.47 19.63
C ILE A 38 1.56 12.32 18.24
N ILE A 39 0.98 11.15 17.98
CA ILE A 39 0.40 10.76 16.70
C ILE A 39 -1.05 10.34 16.86
N ALA A 40 -1.91 10.76 15.93
CA ALA A 40 -3.29 10.34 15.84
C ALA A 40 -3.55 9.45 14.62
N ASN A 41 -4.23 8.32 14.86
CA ASN A 41 -4.71 7.41 13.83
C ASN A 41 -6.19 7.70 13.53
N LEU A 42 -6.46 8.24 12.35
CA LEU A 42 -7.79 8.61 11.88
C LEU A 42 -8.20 7.71 10.69
N PHE A 43 -8.88 6.61 10.97
CA PHE A 43 -9.26 5.59 9.98
C PHE A 43 -10.76 5.62 9.66
N TYR A 44 -11.15 6.39 8.65
CA TYR A 44 -12.53 6.57 8.17
C TYR A 44 -13.03 5.46 7.25
N GLU A 45 -12.12 4.57 6.86
CA GLU A 45 -12.45 3.32 6.22
C GLU A 45 -11.89 2.16 7.05
N ASN A 46 -12.64 1.07 7.09
CA ASN A 46 -12.21 -0.17 7.72
C ASN A 46 -10.84 -0.62 7.21
N SER A 47 -9.90 -0.82 8.14
CA SER A 47 -8.58 -1.37 7.81
C SER A 47 -7.90 -1.99 9.03
N THR A 48 -8.01 -3.31 9.16
CA THR A 48 -7.33 -4.03 10.26
C THR A 48 -5.81 -3.95 10.10
N ARG A 49 -5.28 -4.32 8.94
CA ARG A 49 -3.82 -4.49 8.76
C ARG A 49 -3.10 -3.15 8.75
N THR A 50 -3.60 -2.15 8.02
CA THR A 50 -2.92 -0.84 7.97
C THR A 50 -2.96 -0.16 9.33
N ARG A 51 -4.11 -0.14 10.03
CA ARG A 51 -4.22 0.50 11.35
C ARG A 51 -3.33 -0.17 12.38
N ILE A 52 -3.41 -1.49 12.52
CA ILE A 52 -2.62 -2.22 13.53
C ILE A 52 -1.12 -2.11 13.25
N SER A 53 -0.70 -2.14 11.99
CA SER A 53 0.74 -2.03 11.68
C SER A 53 1.31 -0.63 11.85
N PHE A 54 0.51 0.43 11.66
CA PHE A 54 0.89 1.79 12.09
C PHE A 54 0.99 1.86 13.61
N GLU A 55 -0.05 1.40 14.32
CA GLU A 55 -0.06 1.40 15.79
C GLU A 55 1.12 0.63 16.39
N LEU A 56 1.49 -0.52 15.82
CA LEU A 56 2.69 -1.26 16.23
C LEU A 56 3.99 -0.50 15.91
N ALA A 57 4.08 0.14 14.74
CA ALA A 57 5.25 0.95 14.37
C ALA A 57 5.45 2.12 15.34
N GLU A 58 4.37 2.83 15.67
CA GLU A 58 4.35 3.95 16.61
C GLU A 58 4.81 3.52 18.00
N ARG A 59 4.29 2.38 18.49
CA ARG A 59 4.69 1.79 19.79
C ARG A 59 6.15 1.35 19.79
N HIS A 60 6.65 0.75 18.70
CA HIS A 60 8.07 0.38 18.59
C HIS A 60 9.00 1.60 18.62
N LEU A 61 8.52 2.74 18.11
CA LEU A 61 9.20 4.04 18.16
C LEU A 61 8.90 4.82 19.45
N ALA A 62 8.23 4.21 20.43
CA ALA A 62 7.84 4.80 21.71
C ALA A 62 7.00 6.09 21.61
N MET A 63 6.28 6.31 20.51
CA MET A 63 5.40 7.47 20.33
C MET A 63 4.14 7.36 21.22
N SER A 64 3.57 8.51 21.58
CA SER A 64 2.25 8.56 22.21
C SER A 64 1.15 8.45 21.15
N VAL A 65 0.31 7.41 21.24
CA VAL A 65 -0.69 7.09 20.21
C VAL A 65 -2.09 7.45 20.66
N VAL A 66 -2.82 8.19 19.83
CA VAL A 66 -4.25 8.49 19.97
C VAL A 66 -5.01 7.83 18.84
N ASN A 67 -5.91 6.90 19.15
CA ASN A 67 -6.80 6.31 18.15
C ASN A 67 -8.16 7.00 18.24
N LEU A 68 -8.61 7.63 17.15
CA LEU A 68 -9.94 8.22 17.10
C LEU A 68 -10.96 7.15 16.72
N ASP A 69 -11.92 6.93 17.59
CA ASP A 69 -13.11 6.13 17.29
C ASP A 69 -14.15 7.03 16.62
N LEU A 70 -14.33 6.85 15.31
CA LEU A 70 -15.20 7.72 14.50
C LEU A 70 -16.68 7.50 14.77
N GLU A 71 -17.08 6.33 15.29
CA GLU A 71 -18.47 6.09 15.68
C GLU A 71 -18.87 6.92 16.91
N THR A 72 -17.88 7.32 17.72
CA THR A 72 -18.08 8.11 18.95
C THR A 72 -17.54 9.54 18.83
N SER A 73 -16.98 9.93 17.68
CA SER A 73 -16.37 11.24 17.47
C SER A 73 -17.42 12.33 17.15
N SER A 74 -16.98 13.60 17.25
CA SER A 74 -17.75 14.78 16.87
C SER A 74 -18.09 14.85 15.38
N GLU A 75 -17.52 14.00 14.54
CA GLU A 75 -17.87 13.93 13.13
C GLU A 75 -19.24 13.32 12.87
N THR A 76 -19.75 12.52 13.81
CA THR A 76 -21.18 12.13 13.81
C THR A 76 -22.10 13.36 13.88
N LYS A 77 -21.58 14.52 14.32
CA LYS A 77 -22.26 15.82 14.34
C LYS A 77 -21.94 16.69 13.11
N GLY A 78 -21.20 16.15 12.14
CA GLY A 78 -20.85 16.85 10.89
C GLY A 78 -19.61 17.74 10.96
N GLU A 79 -18.72 17.57 11.95
CA GLU A 79 -17.44 18.28 11.98
C GLU A 79 -16.59 17.90 10.75
N ALA A 80 -15.98 18.91 10.12
CA ALA A 80 -15.08 18.67 9.01
C ALA A 80 -13.76 18.07 9.54
N ILE A 81 -13.21 17.08 8.83
CA ILE A 81 -11.91 16.48 9.18
C ILE A 81 -10.79 17.50 9.38
N GLU A 82 -10.84 18.62 8.66
CA GLU A 82 -9.91 19.74 8.84
C GLU A 82 -10.00 20.33 10.25
N ASP A 83 -11.21 20.56 10.76
CA ASP A 83 -11.46 21.08 12.11
C ASP A 83 -11.09 20.05 13.18
N THR A 84 -11.39 18.77 12.95
CA THR A 84 -10.94 17.66 13.80
C THR A 84 -9.41 17.68 13.95
N ILE A 85 -8.67 17.82 12.84
CA ILE A 85 -7.20 17.87 12.88
C ILE A 85 -6.71 19.14 13.59
N ARG A 86 -7.32 20.31 13.33
CA ARG A 86 -6.95 21.56 14.04
C ARG A 86 -7.18 21.44 15.54
N THR A 87 -8.28 20.83 15.97
CA THR A 87 -8.61 20.59 17.38
C THR A 87 -7.57 19.67 18.03
N LEU A 88 -7.26 18.54 17.40
CA LEU A 88 -6.26 17.60 17.89
C LEU A 88 -4.84 18.23 17.90
N ALA A 89 -4.51 19.03 16.89
CA ALA A 89 -3.25 19.76 16.83
C ALA A 89 -3.11 20.81 17.95
N ALA A 90 -4.20 21.51 18.29
CA ALA A 90 -4.23 22.42 19.43
C ALA A 90 -4.01 21.69 20.78
N MET A 91 -4.30 20.39 20.86
CA MET A 91 -4.00 19.54 22.01
C MET A 91 -2.56 18.99 22.00
N GLY A 92 -1.73 19.37 21.01
CA GLY A 92 -0.32 18.99 20.92
C GLY A 92 -0.02 17.80 19.99
N ILE A 93 -1.03 17.28 19.26
CA ILE A 93 -0.82 16.20 18.29
C ILE A 93 -0.19 16.75 17.01
N GLN A 94 0.94 16.19 16.59
CA GLN A 94 1.71 16.71 15.45
C GLN A 94 1.59 15.82 14.22
N TYR A 95 1.37 14.53 14.39
CA TYR A 95 1.37 13.54 13.30
C TYR A 95 -0.02 12.91 13.14
N PHE A 96 -0.48 12.77 11.91
CA PHE A 96 -1.81 12.26 11.60
C PHE A 96 -1.74 11.21 10.51
N VAL A 97 -2.06 9.96 10.87
CA VAL A 97 -2.21 8.85 9.93
C VAL A 97 -3.67 8.80 9.51
N ILE A 98 -3.95 9.06 8.23
CA ILE A 98 -5.32 9.25 7.74
C ILE A 98 -5.62 8.25 6.64
N ARG A 99 -6.72 7.51 6.81
CA ARG A 99 -7.34 6.71 5.75
C ARG A 99 -8.75 7.19 5.50
N HIS A 100 -9.10 7.50 4.25
CA HIS A 100 -10.39 8.06 3.90
C HIS A 100 -10.87 7.61 2.51
N LYS A 101 -12.19 7.65 2.27
CA LYS A 101 -12.80 7.24 0.99
C LYS A 101 -12.63 8.25 -0.16
N GLN A 102 -12.23 9.47 0.15
CA GLN A 102 -12.14 10.59 -0.79
C GLN A 102 -10.73 10.68 -1.36
N ASP A 103 -10.61 10.58 -2.69
CA ASP A 103 -9.36 10.78 -3.41
C ASP A 103 -8.79 12.19 -3.20
N GLY A 104 -7.48 12.29 -2.99
CA GLY A 104 -6.75 13.55 -2.84
C GLY A 104 -7.01 14.29 -1.52
N LEU A 105 -7.76 13.73 -0.58
CA LEU A 105 -8.10 14.41 0.68
C LEU A 105 -6.85 14.83 1.47
N GLN A 106 -5.87 13.94 1.59
CA GLN A 106 -4.65 14.15 2.37
C GLN A 106 -3.81 15.28 1.77
N GLN A 107 -3.76 15.39 0.43
CA GLN A 107 -3.12 16.52 -0.25
C GLN A 107 -3.87 17.83 0.02
N ASN A 108 -5.20 17.82 -0.06
CA ASN A 108 -6.01 18.98 0.24
C ASN A 108 -5.82 19.44 1.70
N LEU A 109 -5.76 18.51 2.65
CA LEU A 109 -5.49 18.82 4.06
C LEU A 109 -4.10 19.39 4.28
N ALA A 110 -3.07 18.78 3.67
CA ALA A 110 -1.70 19.30 3.72
C ALA A 110 -1.59 20.74 3.22
N ASN A 111 -2.30 21.07 2.12
CA ASN A 111 -2.31 22.42 1.56
C ASN A 111 -2.99 23.44 2.50
N LYS A 112 -4.03 23.04 3.23
CA LYS A 112 -4.83 23.93 4.09
C LYS A 112 -4.30 24.10 5.52
N LEU A 113 -3.69 23.06 6.08
CA LEU A 113 -3.20 23.04 7.46
C LEU A 113 -1.78 23.62 7.59
N GLY A 114 -1.08 23.79 6.47
CA GLY A 114 0.26 24.38 6.44
C GLY A 114 1.27 23.53 7.22
N ASP A 115 2.25 24.19 7.85
CA ASP A 115 3.43 23.53 8.44
C ASP A 115 3.24 23.08 9.89
N THR A 116 2.02 23.16 10.43
CA THR A 116 1.74 22.87 11.84
C THR A 116 1.62 21.38 12.16
N VAL A 117 1.40 20.54 11.15
CA VAL A 117 1.15 19.11 11.31
C VAL A 117 1.82 18.30 10.19
N HIS A 118 1.99 17.01 10.42
CA HIS A 118 2.46 16.03 9.45
C HIS A 118 1.33 15.07 9.07
N ILE A 119 1.00 14.99 7.78
CA ILE A 119 -0.03 14.08 7.26
C ILE A 119 0.63 12.84 6.64
N ILE A 120 0.14 11.67 7.04
CA ILE A 120 0.55 10.36 6.52
C ILE A 120 -0.66 9.69 5.86
N ASN A 121 -0.58 9.42 4.56
CA ASN A 121 -1.64 8.77 3.81
C ASN A 121 -1.62 7.24 4.02
N ALA A 122 -2.58 6.74 4.81
CA ALA A 122 -2.85 5.31 5.01
C ALA A 122 -3.86 4.72 3.99
N GLY A 123 -4.21 5.50 2.98
CA GLY A 123 -5.06 5.14 1.85
C GLY A 123 -6.14 6.19 1.60
N ASP A 124 -6.23 6.68 0.36
CA ASP A 124 -7.29 7.59 -0.08
C ASP A 124 -8.03 7.02 -1.29
N GLY A 125 -9.33 6.76 -1.09
CA GLY A 125 -10.27 6.14 -2.05
C GLY A 125 -9.64 5.09 -2.98
N THR A 126 -9.52 5.43 -4.26
CA THR A 126 -8.88 4.67 -5.35
C THR A 126 -7.55 5.26 -5.80
N HIS A 127 -7.16 6.40 -5.25
CA HIS A 127 -6.00 7.17 -5.67
C HIS A 127 -4.65 6.61 -5.17
N ALA A 128 -4.33 6.65 -3.87
CA ALA A 128 -3.01 6.25 -3.39
C ALA A 128 -3.01 5.43 -2.09
N HIS A 129 -1.99 4.59 -1.94
CA HIS A 129 -1.63 3.91 -0.69
C HIS A 129 -0.09 3.80 -0.59
N PRO A 130 0.62 4.91 -0.35
CA PRO A 130 2.08 4.95 -0.47
C PRO A 130 2.80 4.02 0.51
N SER A 131 2.29 3.85 1.74
CA SER A 131 2.91 2.93 2.71
C SER A 131 2.86 1.46 2.25
N GLN A 132 1.84 1.09 1.47
CA GLN A 132 1.73 -0.24 0.88
C GLN A 132 2.76 -0.42 -0.24
N ALA A 133 2.97 0.59 -1.08
CA ALA A 133 4.02 0.53 -2.11
C ALA A 133 5.42 0.40 -1.50
N ILE A 134 5.73 1.13 -0.43
CA ILE A 134 7.01 1.00 0.29
C ILE A 134 7.17 -0.41 0.87
N LEU A 135 6.17 -0.94 1.59
CA LEU A 135 6.31 -2.27 2.22
C LEU A 135 6.39 -3.41 1.19
N ASP A 136 5.70 -3.27 0.06
CA ASP A 136 5.76 -4.23 -1.04
C ASP A 136 7.18 -4.23 -1.62
N MET A 137 7.73 -3.05 -1.86
CA MET A 137 9.09 -2.92 -2.34
C MET A 137 10.13 -3.42 -1.32
N VAL A 138 9.97 -3.14 -0.01
CA VAL A 138 10.81 -3.73 1.05
C VAL A 138 10.84 -5.25 0.93
N THR A 139 9.69 -5.87 0.70
CA THR A 139 9.57 -7.32 0.57
C THR A 139 10.32 -7.83 -0.66
N ILE A 140 10.19 -7.15 -1.80
CA ILE A 140 10.88 -7.51 -3.05
C ILE A 140 12.38 -7.35 -2.92
N VAL A 141 12.87 -6.18 -2.51
CA VAL A 141 14.32 -5.90 -2.43
C VAL A 141 15.01 -6.76 -1.39
N GLU A 142 14.28 -7.35 -0.43
CA GLU A 142 14.87 -8.29 0.51
C GLU A 142 15.41 -9.54 -0.19
N GLN A 143 14.69 -10.05 -1.20
CA GLN A 143 15.02 -11.29 -1.92
C GLN A 143 15.62 -11.05 -3.31
N LYS A 144 15.18 -10.00 -4.02
CA LYS A 144 15.52 -9.73 -5.43
C LYS A 144 16.20 -8.35 -5.54
N LYS A 145 17.54 -8.31 -5.54
CA LYS A 145 18.33 -7.07 -5.45
C LYS A 145 18.46 -6.27 -6.75
N GLN A 146 18.41 -6.93 -7.91
CA GLN A 146 18.62 -6.31 -9.23
C GLN A 146 17.27 -5.90 -9.85
N LEU A 147 16.69 -4.80 -9.36
CA LEU A 147 15.36 -4.33 -9.75
C LEU A 147 15.21 -4.10 -11.27
N ASP A 148 16.27 -3.61 -11.92
CA ASP A 148 16.39 -3.36 -13.36
C ASP A 148 16.26 -4.62 -14.23
N LYS A 149 16.36 -5.80 -13.62
CA LYS A 149 16.23 -7.10 -14.30
C LYS A 149 14.95 -7.85 -13.95
N LEU A 150 14.11 -7.30 -13.07
CA LEU A 150 12.89 -7.98 -12.64
C LEU A 150 11.75 -7.70 -13.60
N LYS A 151 11.00 -8.75 -13.93
CA LYS A 151 9.63 -8.64 -14.44
C LYS A 151 8.66 -8.76 -13.28
N ILE A 152 7.87 -7.73 -13.01
CA ILE A 152 6.80 -7.73 -12.01
C ILE A 152 5.46 -7.76 -12.73
N ALA A 153 4.60 -8.71 -12.37
CA ALA A 153 3.22 -8.79 -12.85
C ALA A 153 2.25 -8.41 -11.74
N ILE A 154 1.30 -7.50 -12.01
CA ILE A 154 0.18 -7.19 -11.12
C ILE A 154 -1.10 -7.63 -11.81
N LEU A 155 -1.92 -8.45 -11.14
CA LEU A 155 -3.18 -8.94 -11.69
C LEU A 155 -4.39 -8.58 -10.83
N GLY A 156 -5.49 -8.20 -11.49
CA GLY A 156 -6.78 -7.95 -10.86
C GLY A 156 -7.44 -6.64 -11.31
N ASN A 157 -8.24 -6.03 -10.44
CA ASN A 157 -8.92 -4.77 -10.75
C ASN A 157 -7.95 -3.59 -10.60
N ILE A 158 -7.27 -3.21 -11.69
CA ILE A 158 -6.24 -2.16 -11.67
C ILE A 158 -6.87 -0.77 -11.63
N LYS A 159 -7.97 -0.57 -12.36
CA LYS A 159 -8.75 0.67 -12.46
C LYS A 159 -9.06 1.30 -11.10
N HIS A 160 -9.42 0.47 -10.12
CA HIS A 160 -9.84 0.91 -8.78
C HIS A 160 -8.82 0.60 -7.68
N SER A 161 -7.58 0.27 -8.04
CA SER A 161 -6.54 -0.13 -7.09
C SER A 161 -5.55 0.98 -6.80
N ARG A 162 -5.78 1.68 -5.67
CA ARG A 162 -4.79 2.59 -5.05
C ARG A 162 -3.43 1.94 -4.81
N VAL A 163 -3.41 0.62 -4.59
CA VAL A 163 -2.18 -0.17 -4.41
C VAL A 163 -1.43 -0.25 -5.73
N ALA A 164 -2.10 -0.67 -6.81
CA ALA A 164 -1.47 -0.76 -8.13
C ALA A 164 -1.03 0.63 -8.61
N ASN A 165 -1.82 1.67 -8.35
CA ASN A 165 -1.48 3.03 -8.71
C ASN A 165 -0.17 3.49 -8.03
N SER A 166 -0.09 3.36 -6.70
CA SER A 166 1.13 3.71 -5.96
C SER A 166 2.32 2.81 -6.32
N PHE A 167 2.07 1.54 -6.65
CA PHE A 167 3.12 0.59 -7.00
C PHE A 167 3.72 0.85 -8.40
N GLN A 168 2.92 1.29 -9.38
CA GLN A 168 3.46 1.75 -10.66
C GLN A 168 4.45 2.90 -10.47
N CYS A 169 4.11 3.88 -9.62
CA CYS A 169 4.99 5.01 -9.32
C CYS A 169 6.31 4.58 -8.67
N ILE A 170 6.30 3.65 -7.71
CA ILE A 170 7.55 3.21 -7.05
C ILE A 170 8.44 2.41 -8.01
N CYS A 171 7.85 1.58 -8.89
CA CYS A 171 8.57 0.87 -9.93
C CYS A 171 9.27 1.84 -10.89
N SER A 172 8.58 2.91 -11.32
CA SER A 172 9.18 3.95 -12.17
C SER A 172 10.35 4.65 -11.48
N LYS A 173 10.17 5.07 -10.22
CA LYS A 173 11.20 5.80 -9.46
C LYS A 173 12.46 4.97 -9.19
N LEU A 174 12.32 3.66 -9.01
CA LEU A 174 13.43 2.76 -8.70
C LEU A 174 13.99 2.00 -9.92
N GLY A 175 13.47 2.26 -11.12
CA GLY A 175 13.98 1.66 -12.35
C GLY A 175 13.77 0.14 -12.42
N VAL A 176 12.57 -0.35 -12.09
CA VAL A 176 12.22 -1.77 -12.29
C VAL A 176 12.25 -2.12 -13.78
N GLY A 177 12.79 -3.29 -14.13
CA GLY A 177 13.00 -3.70 -15.52
C GLY A 177 11.72 -3.76 -16.36
N GLU A 178 10.72 -4.51 -15.90
CA GLU A 178 9.41 -4.58 -16.55
C GLU A 178 8.29 -4.63 -15.51
N LEU A 179 7.23 -3.85 -15.74
CA LEU A 179 5.97 -3.96 -15.01
C LEU A 179 4.84 -4.30 -15.99
N VAL A 180 4.09 -5.35 -15.70
CA VAL A 180 2.94 -5.79 -16.49
C VAL A 180 1.68 -5.75 -15.64
N LEU A 181 0.67 -5.03 -16.11
CA LEU A 181 -0.64 -4.87 -15.49
C LEU A 181 -1.63 -5.80 -16.22
N ILE A 182 -2.01 -6.89 -15.58
CA ILE A 182 -2.88 -7.93 -16.12
C ILE A 182 -4.31 -7.69 -15.62
N SER A 183 -5.22 -7.35 -16.53
CA SER A 183 -6.60 -7.02 -16.15
C SER A 183 -7.59 -7.31 -17.27
N PRO A 184 -8.82 -7.78 -16.95
CA PRO A 184 -9.93 -7.69 -17.88
C PRO A 184 -10.05 -6.26 -18.43
N GLU A 185 -10.42 -6.11 -19.70
CA GLU A 185 -10.51 -4.81 -20.38
C GLU A 185 -11.27 -3.75 -19.56
N ILE A 186 -12.40 -4.15 -18.97
CA ILE A 186 -13.24 -3.25 -18.16
C ILE A 186 -12.58 -2.75 -16.86
N TRP A 187 -11.54 -3.43 -16.39
CA TRP A 187 -10.80 -3.13 -15.16
C TRP A 187 -9.37 -2.61 -15.42
N GLN A 188 -9.03 -2.36 -16.68
CA GLN A 188 -7.76 -1.70 -17.04
C GLN A 188 -7.74 -0.25 -16.51
N PRO A 189 -6.56 0.27 -16.14
CA PRO A 189 -6.44 1.62 -15.61
C PRO A 189 -6.71 2.67 -16.69
N SER A 190 -7.33 3.79 -16.32
CA SER A 190 -7.49 4.94 -17.20
C SER A 190 -6.17 5.66 -17.50
N GLN A 191 -5.19 5.53 -16.61
CA GLN A 191 -3.84 6.08 -16.75
C GLN A 191 -2.81 5.05 -16.28
N VAL A 192 -1.79 4.81 -17.12
CA VAL A 192 -0.64 3.97 -16.77
C VAL A 192 0.53 4.90 -16.42
N HIS A 193 1.01 4.81 -15.19
CA HIS A 193 2.18 5.59 -14.75
C HIS A 193 3.50 4.90 -15.12
N PHE A 194 3.50 3.56 -15.19
CA PHE A 194 4.65 2.75 -15.55
C PHE A 194 4.21 1.35 -15.99
N GLY A 195 4.96 0.75 -16.91
CA GLY A 195 4.68 -0.59 -17.42
C GLY A 195 3.70 -0.61 -18.59
N ARG A 196 3.17 -1.81 -18.88
CA ARG A 196 2.21 -2.06 -19.96
C ARG A 196 1.01 -2.82 -19.44
N VAL A 197 -0.10 -2.74 -20.17
CA VAL A 197 -1.35 -3.43 -19.84
C VAL A 197 -1.57 -4.60 -20.79
N THR A 198 -2.12 -5.70 -20.27
CA THR A 198 -2.51 -6.88 -21.06
C THR A 198 -3.77 -7.49 -20.44
N ASP A 199 -4.63 -8.06 -21.26
CA ASP A 199 -5.76 -8.89 -20.84
C ASP A 199 -5.45 -10.39 -20.92
N ASN A 200 -4.22 -10.75 -21.29
CA ASN A 200 -3.76 -12.13 -21.39
C ASN A 200 -2.95 -12.53 -20.15
N LEU A 201 -3.55 -13.39 -19.30
CA LEU A 201 -2.94 -13.87 -18.07
C LEU A 201 -1.61 -14.60 -18.32
N ASN A 202 -1.54 -15.47 -19.32
CA ASN A 202 -0.37 -16.31 -19.57
C ASN A 202 0.82 -15.46 -20.03
N GLU A 203 0.58 -14.57 -21.00
CA GLU A 203 1.58 -13.64 -21.53
C GLU A 203 2.09 -12.69 -20.44
N GLY A 204 1.18 -12.15 -19.63
CA GLY A 204 1.55 -11.25 -18.56
C GLY A 204 2.40 -11.92 -17.48
N LEU A 205 2.10 -13.19 -17.14
CA LEU A 205 2.84 -13.95 -16.14
C LEU A 205 4.13 -14.57 -16.66
N GLU A 206 4.28 -14.76 -17.97
CA GLU A 206 5.42 -15.46 -18.56
C GLU A 206 6.77 -14.88 -18.08
N GLY A 207 7.55 -15.66 -17.33
CA GLY A 207 8.85 -15.24 -16.83
C GLY A 207 8.83 -14.16 -15.74
N ALA A 208 7.69 -13.89 -15.10
CA ALA A 208 7.61 -12.94 -13.99
C ALA A 208 8.46 -13.42 -12.78
N ASP A 209 9.21 -12.49 -12.17
CA ASP A 209 9.96 -12.67 -10.92
C ASP A 209 9.10 -12.41 -9.67
N VAL A 210 8.08 -11.57 -9.82
CA VAL A 210 7.14 -11.19 -8.76
C VAL A 210 5.75 -11.14 -9.35
N VAL A 211 4.78 -11.75 -8.66
CA VAL A 211 3.37 -11.78 -9.03
C VAL A 211 2.54 -11.20 -7.88
N ILE A 212 1.96 -10.03 -8.11
CA ILE A 212 1.12 -9.31 -7.14
C ILE A 212 -0.35 -9.48 -7.53
N CYS A 213 -1.07 -10.30 -6.78
CA CYS A 213 -2.49 -10.49 -6.96
C CYS A 213 -3.27 -9.44 -6.14
N LEU A 214 -4.30 -8.84 -6.72
CA LEU A 214 -5.15 -7.85 -6.06
C LEU A 214 -6.52 -8.41 -5.72
N ARG A 215 -7.07 -7.94 -4.59
CA ARG A 215 -8.43 -8.25 -4.16
C ARG A 215 -9.44 -7.80 -5.21
N VAL A 216 -10.35 -8.69 -5.60
CA VAL A 216 -11.59 -8.30 -6.30
C VAL A 216 -12.52 -7.63 -5.29
N GLN A 217 -12.70 -6.32 -5.44
CA GLN A 217 -13.51 -5.49 -4.56
C GLN A 217 -14.97 -5.46 -5.05
N LYS A 218 -15.74 -6.51 -4.72
CA LYS A 218 -17.16 -6.65 -5.11
C LYS A 218 -17.98 -5.41 -4.75
N GLU A 219 -17.64 -4.79 -3.61
CA GLU A 219 -18.26 -3.59 -3.05
C GLU A 219 -18.01 -2.30 -3.84
N ARG A 220 -17.01 -2.27 -4.72
CA ARG A 220 -16.66 -1.10 -5.54
C ARG A 220 -17.07 -1.23 -7.01
N LEU A 221 -17.61 -2.37 -7.40
CA LEU A 221 -18.09 -2.58 -8.77
C LEU A 221 -19.38 -1.76 -8.94
N LEU A 222 -19.25 -0.58 -9.56
CA LEU A 222 -20.40 0.14 -10.11
C LEU A 222 -21.08 -0.74 -11.17
N GLN A 223 -22.36 -0.48 -11.48
CA GLN A 223 -23.10 -1.28 -12.47
C GLN A 223 -22.35 -1.46 -13.79
N ASP A 224 -21.60 -0.44 -14.23
CA ASP A 224 -20.86 -0.44 -15.50
C ASP A 224 -19.52 -1.20 -15.45
N ASP A 225 -19.03 -1.56 -14.26
CA ASP A 225 -17.78 -2.30 -14.05
C ASP A 225 -18.01 -3.76 -13.60
N HIS A 226 -19.26 -4.24 -13.70
CA HIS A 226 -19.63 -5.58 -13.25
C HIS A 226 -19.01 -6.67 -14.15
N LEU A 227 -18.10 -7.46 -13.57
CA LEU A 227 -17.59 -8.69 -14.17
C LEU A 227 -18.20 -9.90 -13.47
N ASP A 228 -18.64 -10.88 -14.24
CA ASP A 228 -18.99 -12.19 -13.69
C ASP A 228 -17.79 -12.81 -12.97
N LEU A 229 -17.99 -13.26 -11.73
CA LEU A 229 -16.89 -13.75 -10.90
C LEU A 229 -16.36 -15.11 -11.36
N ASP A 230 -17.21 -15.94 -11.97
CA ASP A 230 -16.79 -17.21 -12.55
C ASP A 230 -15.94 -16.95 -13.80
N PHE A 231 -16.35 -15.98 -14.63
CA PHE A 231 -15.53 -15.50 -15.74
C PHE A 231 -14.18 -14.96 -15.26
N TYR A 232 -14.16 -14.08 -14.26
CA TYR A 232 -12.90 -13.56 -13.71
C TYR A 232 -12.02 -14.69 -13.21
N ARG A 233 -12.58 -15.61 -12.42
CA ARG A 233 -11.83 -16.73 -11.86
C ARG A 233 -11.22 -17.61 -12.95
N ASN A 234 -12.00 -17.97 -13.96
CA ASN A 234 -11.56 -18.86 -15.03
C ASN A 234 -10.47 -18.27 -15.92
N ASN A 235 -10.42 -16.93 -16.05
CA ASN A 235 -9.52 -16.26 -16.99
C ASN A 235 -8.37 -15.51 -16.33
N PHE A 236 -8.51 -15.11 -15.05
CA PHE A 236 -7.59 -14.17 -14.39
C PHE A 236 -7.17 -14.59 -12.97
N ALA A 237 -7.74 -15.62 -12.35
CA ALA A 237 -7.33 -16.00 -11.00
C ALA A 237 -5.90 -16.55 -10.97
N LEU A 238 -5.19 -16.26 -9.87
CA LEU A 238 -3.91 -16.88 -9.56
C LEU A 238 -4.13 -18.28 -8.96
N THR A 239 -4.13 -19.26 -9.85
CA THR A 239 -4.13 -20.71 -9.58
C THR A 239 -2.72 -21.28 -9.68
N GLN A 240 -2.48 -22.53 -9.26
CA GLN A 240 -1.19 -23.20 -9.50
C GLN A 240 -0.85 -23.30 -10.99
N LYS A 241 -1.87 -23.55 -11.84
CA LYS A 241 -1.71 -23.61 -13.29
C LYS A 241 -1.23 -22.27 -13.84
N SER A 242 -1.87 -21.17 -13.47
CA SER A 242 -1.44 -19.85 -13.95
C SER A 242 -0.09 -19.42 -13.37
N LEU A 243 0.18 -19.73 -12.10
CA LEU A 243 1.46 -19.43 -11.48
C LEU A 243 2.62 -20.14 -12.20
N SER A 244 2.38 -21.31 -12.79
CA SER A 244 3.40 -22.06 -13.55
C SER A 244 3.94 -21.34 -14.79
N TYR A 245 3.28 -20.27 -15.27
CA TYR A 245 3.82 -19.41 -16.33
C TYR A 245 4.92 -18.45 -15.82
N ALA A 246 4.90 -18.12 -14.52
CA ALA A 246 5.96 -17.33 -13.90
C ALA A 246 7.23 -18.18 -13.68
N LYS A 247 8.31 -17.54 -13.21
CA LYS A 247 9.52 -18.29 -12.85
C LYS A 247 9.24 -19.26 -11.69
N PRO A 248 9.92 -20.41 -11.62
CA PRO A 248 9.79 -21.35 -10.49
C PRO A 248 10.12 -20.74 -9.12
N ASP A 249 10.94 -19.69 -9.10
CA ASP A 249 11.34 -18.92 -7.91
C ASP A 249 10.64 -17.54 -7.85
N ALA A 250 9.50 -17.38 -8.53
CA ALA A 250 8.74 -16.14 -8.47
C ALA A 250 8.17 -15.91 -7.07
N MET A 251 8.10 -14.65 -6.64
CA MET A 251 7.49 -14.26 -5.37
C MET A 251 5.99 -13.99 -5.58
N VAL A 252 5.13 -14.63 -4.79
CA VAL A 252 3.68 -14.35 -4.79
C VAL A 252 3.35 -13.36 -3.67
N MET A 253 2.68 -12.27 -4.02
CA MET A 253 2.35 -11.18 -3.11
C MET A 253 0.87 -10.80 -3.24
N HIS A 254 0.28 -10.31 -2.14
CA HIS A 254 -1.12 -9.85 -2.11
C HIS A 254 -1.31 -8.84 -0.96
N PRO A 255 -1.79 -7.60 -1.23
CA PRO A 255 -1.93 -6.56 -0.21
C PRO A 255 -3.06 -6.87 0.78
N GLY A 256 -4.00 -7.74 0.39
CA GLY A 256 -5.15 -8.28 1.12
C GLY A 256 -6.25 -7.27 1.45
N PRO A 257 -7.29 -7.69 2.20
CA PRO A 257 -7.60 -9.08 2.55
C PRO A 257 -7.88 -9.90 1.29
N MET A 258 -7.57 -11.20 1.33
CA MET A 258 -7.75 -12.09 0.18
C MET A 258 -9.16 -12.67 0.16
N ASN A 259 -9.76 -12.75 -1.02
CA ASN A 259 -10.90 -13.62 -1.31
C ASN A 259 -10.35 -14.92 -1.93
N ARG A 260 -10.07 -15.89 -1.08
CA ARG A 260 -9.64 -17.23 -1.51
C ARG A 260 -10.73 -17.86 -2.39
N GLY A 261 -10.31 -18.47 -3.49
CA GLY A 261 -11.23 -19.04 -4.47
C GLY A 261 -11.87 -18.00 -5.41
N VAL A 262 -11.49 -16.72 -5.35
CA VAL A 262 -11.84 -15.72 -6.37
C VAL A 262 -10.58 -15.30 -7.11
N GLU A 263 -9.76 -14.40 -6.56
CA GLU A 263 -8.52 -13.94 -7.20
C GLU A 263 -7.32 -14.86 -7.00
N ILE A 264 -7.32 -15.68 -5.94
CA ILE A 264 -6.17 -16.53 -5.59
C ILE A 264 -6.64 -17.85 -4.96
N ASP A 265 -5.99 -18.94 -5.35
CA ASP A 265 -6.18 -20.24 -4.70
C ASP A 265 -5.43 -20.34 -3.39
N SER A 266 -5.99 -21.08 -2.42
CA SER A 266 -5.38 -21.19 -1.10
C SER A 266 -3.99 -21.80 -1.12
N GLU A 267 -3.78 -22.81 -1.98
CA GLU A 267 -2.48 -23.47 -2.17
C GLU A 267 -1.41 -22.55 -2.77
N VAL A 268 -1.80 -21.49 -3.48
CA VAL A 268 -0.88 -20.46 -3.98
C VAL A 268 -0.63 -19.43 -2.88
N ALA A 269 -1.68 -18.97 -2.22
CA ALA A 269 -1.60 -17.99 -1.13
C ALA A 269 -0.75 -18.48 0.06
N ASP A 270 -0.76 -19.79 0.33
CA ASP A 270 -0.02 -20.42 1.43
C ASP A 270 1.15 -21.29 0.94
N GLY A 271 1.44 -21.25 -0.36
CA GLY A 271 2.48 -22.07 -1.00
C GLY A 271 3.89 -21.54 -0.78
N ASN A 272 4.89 -22.31 -1.21
CA ASN A 272 6.32 -22.01 -1.02
C ASN A 272 6.78 -20.66 -1.62
N GLN A 273 6.12 -20.20 -2.68
CA GLN A 273 6.40 -18.92 -3.33
C GLN A 273 5.75 -17.72 -2.62
N SER A 274 4.86 -17.95 -1.65
CA SER A 274 4.10 -16.89 -1.00
C SER A 274 4.94 -16.05 -0.05
N CYS A 275 4.87 -14.74 -0.25
CA CYS A 275 5.45 -13.71 0.60
C CYS A 275 4.36 -12.86 1.29
N ILE A 276 3.10 -13.30 1.32
CA ILE A 276 1.97 -12.48 1.80
C ILE A 276 2.10 -12.13 3.29
N LEU A 277 2.43 -13.10 4.14
CA LEU A 277 2.67 -12.83 5.56
C LEU A 277 3.97 -12.06 5.79
N GLN A 278 4.94 -12.22 4.88
CA GLN A 278 6.16 -11.43 4.89
C GLN A 278 5.88 -9.96 4.61
N GLN A 279 4.95 -9.64 3.69
CA GLN A 279 4.46 -8.27 3.46
C GLN A 279 3.83 -7.69 4.73
N VAL A 280 2.97 -8.45 5.42
CA VAL A 280 2.35 -7.98 6.68
C VAL A 280 3.42 -7.60 7.71
N THR A 281 4.43 -8.46 7.88
CA THR A 281 5.56 -8.23 8.79
C THR A 281 6.37 -7.01 8.37
N ASN A 282 6.76 -6.93 7.08
CA ASN A 282 7.52 -5.82 6.53
C ASN A 282 6.76 -4.49 6.59
N GLY A 283 5.43 -4.56 6.63
CA GLY A 283 4.56 -3.42 6.82
C GLY A 283 4.78 -2.66 8.13
N VAL A 284 5.20 -3.33 9.20
CA VAL A 284 5.53 -2.64 10.47
C VAL A 284 6.82 -1.84 10.29
N TYR A 285 7.88 -2.47 9.77
CA TYR A 285 9.19 -1.83 9.58
C TYR A 285 9.17 -0.69 8.56
N ALA A 286 8.42 -0.86 7.46
CA ALA A 286 8.22 0.19 6.48
C ALA A 286 7.55 1.42 7.09
N ARG A 287 6.52 1.22 7.93
CA ARG A 287 5.82 2.31 8.63
C ARG A 287 6.70 2.97 9.68
N MET A 288 7.54 2.22 10.38
CA MET A 288 8.55 2.80 11.29
C MET A 288 9.51 3.72 10.54
N ALA A 289 10.03 3.30 9.38
CA ALA A 289 10.92 4.12 8.56
C ALA A 289 10.23 5.40 8.06
N ILE A 290 8.96 5.29 7.64
CA ILE A 290 8.15 6.44 7.23
C ILE A 290 8.00 7.43 8.39
N LEU A 291 7.57 6.96 9.57
CA LEU A 291 7.37 7.81 10.74
C LEU A 291 8.67 8.50 11.16
N GLU A 292 9.77 7.74 11.24
CA GLU A 292 11.08 8.31 11.57
C GLU A 292 11.50 9.39 10.57
N SER A 293 11.27 9.19 9.27
CA SER A 293 11.66 10.17 8.23
C SER A 293 10.93 11.51 8.31
N LEU A 294 9.80 11.55 9.01
CA LEU A 294 9.00 12.75 9.28
C LEU A 294 9.39 13.42 10.61
N ILE A 295 9.93 12.65 11.56
CA ILE A 295 10.32 13.15 12.90
C ILE A 295 11.77 13.63 12.91
N ALA A 296 12.67 12.89 12.26
CA ALA A 296 14.11 13.15 12.26
C ALA A 296 14.56 14.22 11.26
N SER A 297 13.63 14.80 10.50
CA SER A 297 13.91 15.83 9.49
C SER A 297 13.67 17.24 10.00
#